data_AF-A0A377BC19-F1
#
_entry.id   AF-A0A377BC19-F1
#
_cell.length_a   1.000
_cell.length_b   1.000
_cell.length_c   1.000
_cell.angle_alpha   90.00
_cell.angle_beta   90.00
_cell.angle_gamma   90.00
#
_symmetry.space_group_name_H-M   'P 1'
#
loop_
_entity.id
_entity.type
_entity.pdbx_description
1 polymer ?
#
loop_
_entity_poly.entity_id
_entity_poly.type
_entity_poly.pdbx_seq_one_letter_code
_entity_poly.pdbx_strand_id
1 'polypeptide(L)'
;MSKELCPNAWVINFTNPAGMVTEAVYRHTGFKRFIGVCNIPIGMKMFIRDVLMLKDSDDLSIDLFGLNHMVFIKDVLVNGKSLFAELLDGVASGQLKSIWR
;
A
#
# COMPACT_ATOMS: atom_id res chain seq x y z
N MET A 1 25.48 -5.81 -13.79
CA MET A 1 25.56 -4.33 -13.70
C MET A 1 25.49 -3.79 -12.26
N SER A 2 24.33 -3.63 -11.60
CA SER A 2 24.31 -2.99 -10.25
C SER A 2 25.10 -3.75 -9.19
N LYS A 3 25.08 -5.09 -9.20
CA LYS A 3 25.85 -5.91 -8.25
C LYS A 3 27.37 -5.81 -8.44
N GLU A 4 27.83 -5.52 -9.65
CA GLU A 4 29.26 -5.40 -9.99
C GLU A 4 29.79 -3.99 -9.74
N LEU A 5 29.01 -2.97 -10.10
CA LEU A 5 29.41 -1.57 -9.99
C LEU A 5 29.12 -0.97 -8.60
N CYS A 6 27.98 -1.33 -8.02
CA CYS A 6 27.47 -0.74 -6.77
C CYS A 6 26.88 -1.84 -5.87
N PRO A 7 27.69 -2.78 -5.35
CA PRO A 7 27.20 -3.96 -4.61
C PRO A 7 26.35 -3.63 -3.38
N ASN A 8 26.46 -2.40 -2.86
CA ASN A 8 25.76 -1.91 -1.68
C ASN A 8 24.54 -1.02 -1.96
N ALA A 9 24.24 -0.73 -3.23
CA ALA A 9 23.09 0.12 -3.58
C ALA A 9 21.75 -0.59 -3.34
N TRP A 10 20.74 0.21 -3.01
CA TRP A 10 19.34 -0.19 -3.11
C TRP A 10 18.82 0.05 -4.52
N VAL A 11 18.05 -0.90 -5.04
CA VAL A 11 17.26 -0.71 -6.25
C VAL A 11 15.81 -0.55 -5.86
N ILE A 12 15.23 0.59 -6.25
CA ILE A 12 13.82 0.90 -6.05
C ILE A 12 13.14 0.76 -7.42
N ASN A 13 12.33 -0.28 -7.58
CA ASN A 13 11.69 -0.62 -8.85
C ASN A 13 10.25 -0.10 -8.91
N PHE A 14 10.00 0.74 -9.92
CA PHE A 14 8.66 1.18 -10.31
C PHE A 14 8.15 0.48 -11.59
N THR A 15 9.00 -0.30 -12.26
CA THR A 15 8.64 -0.97 -13.52
C THR A 15 7.69 -2.14 -13.25
N ASN A 16 6.61 -2.18 -14.03
CA ASN A 16 5.60 -3.22 -13.95
C ASN A 16 5.95 -4.46 -14.81
N PRO A 17 5.45 -5.65 -14.45
CA PRO A 17 4.66 -5.97 -13.24
C PRO A 17 5.52 -6.00 -11.96
N ALA A 18 5.35 -5.03 -11.06
CA ALA A 18 6.33 -4.76 -10.01
C ALA A 18 6.49 -5.94 -9.04
N GLY A 19 5.40 -6.63 -8.69
CA GLY A 19 5.45 -7.82 -7.85
C GLY A 19 6.23 -8.98 -8.48
N MET A 20 5.99 -9.26 -9.76
CA MET A 20 6.66 -10.36 -10.47
C MET A 20 8.14 -10.05 -10.72
N VAL A 21 8.48 -8.79 -11.01
CA VAL A 21 9.88 -8.36 -11.11
C VAL A 21 10.59 -8.53 -9.78
N THR A 22 9.99 -8.09 -8.67
CA THR A 22 10.56 -8.29 -7.32
C THR A 22 10.75 -9.77 -7.00
N GLU A 23 9.77 -10.61 -7.33
CA GLU A 23 9.84 -12.05 -7.10
C GLU A 23 10.96 -12.71 -7.90
N ALA A 24 11.11 -12.34 -9.19
CA ALA A 24 12.17 -12.86 -10.04
C ALA A 24 13.56 -12.48 -9.50
N VAL A 25 13.74 -11.23 -9.07
CA VAL A 25 15.00 -10.76 -8.45
C VAL A 25 15.29 -11.54 -7.17
N TYR A 26 14.29 -11.69 -6.30
CA TYR A 26 14.41 -12.40 -5.04
C TYR A 26 14.81 -13.88 -5.23
N ARG A 27 14.14 -14.60 -6.13
CA ARG A 27 14.37 -16.03 -6.35
C ARG A 27 15.63 -16.35 -7.16
N HIS A 28 16.01 -15.52 -8.12
CA HIS A 28 16.98 -15.92 -9.15
C HIS A 28 18.32 -15.17 -9.11
N THR A 29 18.47 -14.10 -8.33
CA THR A 29 19.68 -13.24 -8.41
C THR A 29 20.49 -13.15 -7.11
N GLY A 30 19.89 -13.56 -5.98
CA GLY A 30 20.45 -13.37 -4.64
C GLY A 30 20.66 -11.89 -4.26
N PHE A 31 20.08 -10.96 -5.02
CA PHE A 31 20.22 -9.52 -4.82
C PHE A 31 19.21 -9.05 -3.77
N LYS A 32 19.68 -8.88 -2.53
CA LYS A 32 18.80 -8.61 -1.36
C LYS A 32 18.31 -7.18 -1.22
N ARG A 33 19.03 -6.20 -1.79
CA ARG A 33 18.72 -4.76 -1.68
C ARG A 33 17.84 -4.30 -2.84
N PHE A 34 16.66 -4.92 -2.95
CA PHE A 34 15.68 -4.62 -3.99
C PHE A 34 14.32 -4.44 -3.35
N ILE A 35 13.61 -3.38 -3.73
CA ILE A 35 12.23 -3.14 -3.32
C ILE A 35 11.39 -2.72 -4.52
N GLY A 36 10.26 -3.40 -4.72
CA GLY A 36 9.23 -2.98 -5.67
C GLY A 36 8.25 -2.06 -4.97
N VAL A 37 7.86 -0.97 -5.62
CA VAL A 37 6.93 0.01 -5.06
C VAL A 37 5.72 0.22 -5.98
N CYS A 38 4.59 0.62 -5.41
CA CYS A 38 3.33 0.85 -6.11
C CYS A 38 2.54 1.95 -5.38
N ASN A 39 1.64 2.62 -6.10
CA ASN A 39 0.83 3.72 -5.59
C ASN A 39 -0.54 3.30 -5.01
N ILE A 40 -0.95 2.03 -5.15
CA ILE A 40 -2.26 1.58 -4.63
C ILE A 40 -2.40 1.84 -3.11
N PRO A 41 -1.41 1.53 -2.25
CA PRO A 41 -1.51 1.80 -0.81
C PRO A 41 -1.75 3.27 -0.46
N ILE A 42 -1.09 4.20 -1.16
CA ILE A 42 -1.29 5.64 -0.90
C ILE A 42 -2.67 6.08 -1.40
N GLY A 43 -3.15 5.55 -2.53
CA GLY A 43 -4.52 5.79 -3.01
C GLY A 43 -5.58 5.31 -2.02
N MET A 44 -5.40 4.11 -1.45
CA MET A 44 -6.28 3.59 -0.39
C MET A 44 -6.29 4.49 0.85
N LYS A 45 -5.11 4.96 1.29
CA LYS A 45 -5.00 5.88 2.43
C LYS A 45 -5.73 7.19 2.17
N MET A 46 -5.56 7.78 1.00
CA MET A 46 -6.23 9.03 0.63
C MET A 46 -7.75 8.85 0.57
N PHE A 47 -8.23 7.76 -0.05
CA PHE A 47 -9.65 7.42 -0.08
C PHE A 47 -10.24 7.28 1.34
N ILE A 48 -9.55 6.58 2.24
CA ILE A 48 -10.03 6.38 3.62
C ILE A 48 -10.08 7.70 4.39
N ARG A 49 -9.05 8.55 4.28
CA ARG A 49 -9.06 9.88 4.92
C ARG A 49 -10.26 10.69 4.45
N ASP A 50 -10.56 10.62 3.16
CA ASP A 50 -11.65 11.37 2.56
C ASP A 50 -13.03 10.88 3.01
N VAL A 51 -13.32 9.58 2.88
CA VAL A 51 -14.65 9.06 3.21
C VAL A 51 -14.96 9.09 4.70
N LEU A 52 -13.94 9.04 5.56
CA LEU A 52 -14.10 9.20 7.01
C LEU A 52 -14.00 10.66 7.46
N MET A 53 -13.82 11.62 6.53
CA MET A 53 -13.68 13.06 6.81
C MET A 53 -12.62 13.37 7.88
N LEU A 54 -11.47 12.69 7.80
CA LEU A 54 -10.40 12.82 8.79
C LEU A 54 -9.73 14.19 8.68
N LYS A 55 -9.46 14.79 9.84
CA LYS A 55 -8.70 16.04 9.96
C LYS A 55 -7.21 15.73 9.95
N ASP A 56 -6.40 16.76 9.71
CA ASP A 56 -4.94 16.63 9.77
C ASP A 56 -4.42 16.23 11.16
N SER A 57 -5.19 16.53 12.22
CA SER A 57 -4.92 16.09 13.58
C SER A 57 -5.21 14.61 13.84
N ASP A 58 -5.97 13.94 12.95
CA ASP A 58 -6.32 12.53 13.11
C ASP A 58 -5.20 11.62 12.60
N ASP A 59 -4.72 10.76 13.50
CA ASP A 59 -3.75 9.72 13.17
C ASP A 59 -4.46 8.55 12.47
N LEU A 60 -4.00 8.21 11.27
CA LEU A 60 -4.54 7.11 10.46
C LEU A 60 -3.46 6.08 10.20
N SER A 61 -3.69 4.87 10.71
CA SER A 61 -2.92 3.66 10.42
C SER A 61 -3.77 2.65 9.65
N ILE A 62 -3.18 2.02 8.64
CA ILE A 62 -3.86 1.01 7.80
C ILE A 62 -2.95 -0.22 7.78
N ASP A 63 -3.49 -1.36 8.22
CA ASP A 63 -2.81 -2.64 8.12
C ASP A 63 -3.12 -3.25 6.74
N LEU A 64 -2.08 -3.36 5.90
CA LEU A 64 -2.18 -3.84 4.53
C LEU A 64 -1.44 -5.18 4.37
N PHE A 65 -2.05 -6.10 3.63
CA PHE A 65 -1.43 -7.38 3.31
C PHE A 65 -1.80 -7.84 1.89
N GLY A 66 -1.04 -8.79 1.36
CA GLY A 66 -1.24 -9.34 0.02
C GLY A 66 -0.02 -9.13 -0.89
N LEU A 67 -0.28 -8.93 -2.17
CA LEU A 67 0.74 -8.77 -3.22
C LEU A 67 0.55 -7.44 -3.96
N ASN A 68 1.50 -7.11 -4.82
CA ASN A 68 1.36 -5.99 -5.76
C ASN A 68 0.08 -6.15 -6.60
N HIS A 69 -0.78 -5.12 -6.59
CA HIS A 69 -2.10 -5.11 -7.24
C HIS A 69 -3.09 -6.19 -6.75
N MET A 70 -2.77 -6.90 -5.66
CA MET A 70 -3.65 -7.86 -4.97
C MET A 70 -3.50 -7.62 -3.47
N VAL A 71 -3.82 -6.40 -3.05
CA VAL A 71 -3.65 -5.90 -1.68
C VAL A 71 -5.01 -5.76 -1.01
N PHE A 72 -5.06 -6.14 0.25
CA PHE A 72 -6.23 -6.10 1.11
C PHE A 72 -5.94 -5.28 2.36
N ILE A 73 -7.00 -4.71 2.92
CA ILE A 73 -6.96 -4.02 4.20
C ILE A 73 -7.38 -5.03 5.27
N LYS A 74 -6.50 -5.24 6.26
CA LYS A 74 -6.80 -6.05 7.44
C LYS A 74 -7.47 -5.22 8.54
N ASP A 75 -7.04 -3.98 8.72
CA ASP A 75 -7.63 -3.07 9.69
C ASP A 75 -7.36 -1.60 9.31
N VAL A 76 -8.19 -0.70 9.83
CA VAL A 76 -8.07 0.75 9.70
C VAL A 76 -8.23 1.34 11.09
N LEU A 77 -7.15 1.91 11.64
CA LEU A 77 -7.14 2.53 12.95
C LEU A 77 -7.12 4.05 12.80
N VAL A 78 -8.07 4.71 13.45
CA VAL A 78 -8.11 6.17 13.59
C VAL A 78 -7.97 6.51 15.06
N ASN A 79 -6.93 7.26 15.42
CA ASN A 79 -6.61 7.62 16.80
C ASN A 79 -6.60 6.40 17.76
N GLY A 80 -6.05 5.27 17.28
CA GLY A 80 -5.96 4.01 18.02
C GLY A 80 -7.23 3.16 18.06
N LYS A 81 -8.35 3.60 17.47
CA LYS A 81 -9.61 2.84 17.39
C LYS A 81 -9.77 2.23 16.00
N SER A 82 -10.03 0.92 15.92
CA SER A 82 -10.42 0.28 14.67
C SER A 82 -11.78 0.80 14.19
N LEU A 83 -11.84 1.15 12.91
CA LEU A 83 -13.05 1.54 12.16
C LEU A 83 -13.27 0.63 10.95
N PHE A 84 -12.65 -0.55 10.93
CA PHE A 84 -12.68 -1.41 9.75
C PHE A 84 -14.10 -1.87 9.40
N ALA A 85 -14.91 -2.25 10.40
CA ALA A 85 -16.28 -2.71 10.18
C ALA A 85 -17.15 -1.59 9.60
N GLU A 86 -17.12 -0.40 10.20
CA GLU A 86 -17.90 0.75 9.74
C GLU A 86 -17.49 1.19 8.33
N LEU A 87 -16.18 1.17 8.04
CA LEU A 87 -15.67 1.47 6.71
C LEU A 87 -16.15 0.44 5.68
N LEU A 88 -16.04 -0.85 6.00
CA LEU A 88 -16.45 -1.94 5.11
C LEU A 88 -17.94 -1.86 4.79
N ASP A 89 -18.79 -1.74 5.80
CA ASP A 89 -20.24 -1.63 5.65
C ASP A 89 -20.62 -0.36 4.89
N GLY A 90 -19.99 0.77 5.21
CA GLY A 90 -20.22 2.05 4.55
C GLY A 90 -19.85 2.03 3.07
N VAL A 91 -18.73 1.39 2.71
CA VAL A 91 -18.30 1.24 1.30
C VAL A 91 -19.19 0.23 0.57
N ALA A 92 -19.49 -0.93 1.17
CA ALA A 92 -20.30 -1.98 0.55
C ALA A 92 -21.74 -1.55 0.30
N SER A 93 -22.32 -0.76 1.21
CA SER A 93 -23.66 -0.18 1.06
C SER A 93 -23.69 1.07 0.16
N GLY A 94 -22.53 1.64 -0.18
CA GLY A 94 -22.41 2.87 -0.95
C GLY A 94 -22.78 4.14 -0.19
N GLN A 95 -22.86 4.08 1.15
CA GLN A 95 -23.06 5.24 2.02
C GLN A 95 -21.79 6.11 2.10
N LEU A 96 -20.61 5.47 2.10
CA LEU A 96 -19.32 6.13 2.06
C LEU A 96 -18.83 6.21 0.61
N LYS A 97 -18.76 7.43 0.09
CA LYS A 97 -18.25 7.73 -1.25
C LYS A 97 -17.22 8.84 -1.17
N SER A 98 -16.15 8.69 -1.95
CA SER A 98 -15.14 9.73 -2.13
C SER A 98 -15.82 10.98 -2.70
N ILE A 99 -15.53 12.14 -2.09
CA ILE A 99 -15.94 13.45 -2.62
C ILE A 99 -15.02 13.91 -3.75
N TRP A 100 -13.83 13.32 -3.87
CA TRP A 100 -12.98 13.44 -5.04
C TRP A 100 -13.51 12.48 -6.12
N ARG A 101 -14.31 13.01 -7.03
CA ARG A 101 -14.69 12.40 -8.30
C ARG A 101 -14.17 13.25 -9.45
#